data_AF-A0A0L0HGD1-F1
#
_entry.id   AF-A0A0L0HGD1-F1
#
_cell.length_a   1.000
_cell.length_b   1.000
_cell.length_c   1.000
_cell.angle_alpha   90.00
_cell.angle_beta   90.00
_cell.angle_gamma   90.00
#
_symmetry.space_group_name_H-M   'P 1'
#
loop_
_entity.id
_entity.type
_entity.pdbx_description
1 polymer ?
#
loop_
_entity_poly.entity_id
_entity_poly.type
_entity_poly.pdbx_seq_one_letter_code
_entity_poly.pdbx_strand_id
1 'polypeptide(L)'
;MFKIVLTTLALTVLTGANAQDNDLGALPAAILPPAGYVPKEKLYAVGTQNYVCSAGAATPWTLVTPKATLYKEEAHTTEVAKHFFTTPDATGAKVIWEDVNGSGSHVRAAPNATSPSPDGPQNVPWVILKATESTGELFGNIGYVLRIHTLGGVAPNATECTAAKNGTEVDVDYTALYVFYTNKGATNTPETPATTSQPVEATKTPVPTGPLSDATRSTVTMAMSVVLSAVGSAIFWL
;
A
#
# COMPACT_ATOMS: atom_id res chain seq x y z
N MET A 1 -11.63 54.88 43.29
CA MET A 1 -12.01 53.51 42.87
C MET A 1 -11.42 53.25 41.49
N PHE A 2 -10.26 52.58 41.42
CA PHE A 2 -9.58 52.26 40.17
C PHE A 2 -10.05 50.88 39.69
N LYS A 3 -10.71 50.81 38.52
CA LYS A 3 -11.08 49.54 37.89
C LYS A 3 -9.98 49.15 36.89
N ILE A 4 -9.23 48.11 37.24
CA ILE A 4 -8.28 47.43 36.35
C ILE A 4 -9.11 46.56 35.40
N VAL A 5 -9.09 46.87 34.11
CA VAL A 5 -9.69 46.05 33.06
C VAL A 5 -8.62 45.09 32.56
N LEU A 6 -8.76 43.81 32.91
CA LEU A 6 -7.85 42.74 32.50
C LEU A 6 -8.30 42.21 31.14
N THR A 7 -7.67 42.67 30.06
CA THR A 7 -7.94 42.19 28.70
C THR A 7 -7.21 40.87 28.46
N THR A 8 -7.97 39.77 28.41
CA THR A 8 -7.48 38.45 27.99
C THR A 8 -7.15 38.46 26.51
N LEU A 9 -5.86 38.28 26.17
CA LEU A 9 -5.39 38.06 24.81
C LEU A 9 -5.69 36.60 24.42
N ALA A 10 -6.73 36.39 23.61
CA ALA A 10 -7.04 35.07 23.05
C ALA A 10 -6.03 34.73 21.95
N LEU A 11 -5.16 33.76 22.21
CA LEU A 11 -4.20 33.24 21.25
C LEU A 11 -4.93 32.25 20.31
N THR A 12 -5.35 32.73 19.14
CA THR A 12 -5.87 31.88 18.07
C THR A 12 -4.77 30.97 17.53
N VAL A 13 -4.89 29.67 17.79
CA VAL A 13 -4.06 28.63 17.17
C VAL A 13 -4.50 28.50 15.72
N LEU A 14 -3.67 28.93 14.76
CA LEU A 14 -3.88 28.59 13.36
C LEU A 14 -3.63 27.08 13.20
N THR A 15 -4.70 26.33 13.00
CA THR A 15 -4.61 24.96 12.47
C THR A 15 -3.94 25.03 11.10
N GLY A 16 -2.79 24.36 10.96
CA GLY A 16 -2.09 24.27 9.69
C GLY A 16 -2.99 23.67 8.62
N ALA A 17 -3.35 24.48 7.62
CA ALA A 17 -3.99 23.99 6.42
C ALA A 17 -2.99 23.06 5.72
N ASN A 18 -3.33 21.77 5.63
CA ASN A 18 -2.67 20.90 4.67
C ASN A 18 -2.88 21.55 3.30
N ALA A 19 -1.79 21.92 2.63
CA ALA A 19 -1.86 22.40 1.26
C ALA A 19 -2.37 21.23 0.40
N GLN A 20 -3.68 21.15 0.20
CA GLN A 20 -4.23 20.35 -0.87
C GLN A 20 -3.74 21.00 -2.16
N ASP A 21 -3.08 20.20 -2.98
CA ASP A 21 -2.88 20.55 -4.39
C ASP A 21 -4.28 20.83 -4.98
N ASN A 22 -4.50 22.09 -5.39
CA ASN A 22 -5.81 22.57 -5.85
C ASN A 22 -6.30 21.78 -7.08
N ASP A 23 -5.41 21.04 -7.74
CA ASP A 23 -5.70 20.21 -8.90
C ASP A 23 -6.33 18.84 -8.57
N LEU A 24 -6.35 18.44 -7.29
CA LEU A 24 -6.96 17.15 -6.90
C LEU A 24 -8.46 17.23 -6.65
N GLY A 25 -9.02 18.44 -6.54
CA GLY A 25 -10.40 18.66 -6.10
C GLY A 25 -10.61 18.35 -4.61
N ALA A 26 -11.88 18.36 -4.19
CA ALA A 26 -12.25 18.09 -2.81
C ALA A 26 -12.09 16.59 -2.49
N LEU A 27 -11.24 16.27 -1.51
CA LEU A 27 -11.02 14.89 -1.08
C LEU A 27 -11.89 14.54 0.13
N PRO A 28 -12.58 13.37 0.13
CA PRO A 28 -13.27 12.88 1.31
C PRO A 28 -12.32 12.68 2.49
N ALA A 29 -12.76 13.09 3.70
CA ALA A 29 -11.95 13.03 4.90
C ALA A 29 -11.37 11.62 5.20
N ALA A 30 -12.11 10.56 4.86
CA ALA A 30 -11.71 9.17 5.09
C ALA A 30 -10.47 8.73 4.30
N ILE A 31 -10.16 9.39 3.18
CA ILE A 31 -9.05 9.03 2.29
C ILE A 31 -7.96 10.12 2.24
N LEU A 32 -7.99 11.07 3.17
CA LEU A 32 -6.92 12.05 3.28
C LEU A 32 -5.60 11.36 3.65
N PRO A 33 -4.48 11.74 3.00
CA PRO A 33 -3.17 11.30 3.44
C PRO A 33 -2.93 11.78 4.88
N PRO A 34 -2.22 11.00 5.72
CA PRO A 34 -1.89 11.45 7.07
C PRO A 34 -1.05 12.73 7.07
N ALA A 35 -1.14 13.50 8.16
CA ALA A 35 -0.35 14.71 8.32
C ALA A 35 1.16 14.42 8.19
N GLY A 36 1.89 15.33 7.56
CA GLY A 36 3.33 15.20 7.31
C GLY A 36 3.69 14.49 6.00
N TYR A 37 2.70 13.93 5.29
CA TYR A 37 2.88 13.43 3.93
C TYR A 37 2.56 14.51 2.90
N VAL A 38 3.38 14.58 1.85
CA VAL A 38 3.24 15.54 0.74
C VAL A 38 3.26 14.78 -0.60
N PRO A 39 2.56 15.28 -1.64
CA PRO A 39 2.65 14.69 -2.97
C PRO A 39 4.10 14.68 -3.46
N LYS A 40 4.56 13.53 -3.95
CA LYS A 40 5.84 13.33 -4.63
C LYS A 40 5.65 13.26 -6.15
N GLU A 41 4.64 12.50 -6.58
CA GLU A 41 4.40 12.24 -7.99
C GLU A 41 2.89 12.07 -8.24
N LYS A 42 2.45 12.47 -9.44
CA LYS A 42 1.06 12.35 -9.89
C LYS A 42 1.04 11.70 -11.27
N LEU A 43 0.35 10.57 -11.40
CA LEU A 43 0.31 9.78 -12.62
C LEU A 43 -1.13 9.46 -13.03
N TYR A 44 -1.41 9.57 -14.31
CA TYR A 44 -2.71 9.25 -14.91
C TYR A 44 -2.70 7.81 -15.41
N ALA A 45 -3.76 7.07 -15.13
CA ALA A 45 -3.85 5.65 -15.46
C ALA A 45 -4.98 5.36 -16.44
N VAL A 46 -4.69 4.47 -17.38
CA VAL A 46 -5.67 3.85 -18.28
C VAL A 46 -5.43 2.34 -18.27
N GLY A 47 -6.50 1.56 -18.21
CA GLY A 47 -6.40 0.12 -18.25
C GLY A 47 -7.72 -0.56 -17.90
N THR A 48 -7.62 -1.73 -17.26
CA THR A 48 -8.76 -2.56 -16.91
C THR A 48 -8.72 -3.03 -15.46
N GLN A 49 -9.89 -3.28 -14.89
CA GLN A 49 -10.09 -4.11 -13.72
C GLN A 49 -10.57 -5.49 -14.18
N ASN A 50 -9.85 -6.55 -13.83
CA ASN A 50 -10.11 -7.88 -14.38
C ASN A 50 -10.80 -8.75 -13.35
N TYR A 51 -12.00 -9.22 -13.68
CA TYR A 51 -12.87 -9.98 -12.79
C TYR A 51 -13.04 -11.41 -13.27
N VAL A 52 -12.99 -12.37 -12.36
CA VAL A 52 -13.36 -13.77 -12.66
C VAL A 52 -14.79 -14.05 -12.18
N CYS A 53 -15.57 -14.69 -13.05
CA CYS A 53 -16.93 -15.13 -12.75
C CYS A 53 -16.93 -16.42 -11.92
N SER A 54 -17.68 -16.41 -10.81
CA SER A 54 -18.02 -17.55 -9.97
C SER A 54 -19.53 -17.73 -9.96
N ALA A 55 -20.04 -18.46 -10.95
CA ALA A 55 -21.48 -18.60 -11.18
C ALA A 55 -22.17 -19.27 -9.99
N GLY A 56 -23.30 -18.71 -9.56
CA GLY A 56 -24.08 -19.19 -8.41
C GLY A 56 -23.57 -18.72 -7.04
N ALA A 57 -22.47 -17.98 -6.97
CA ALA A 57 -22.05 -17.31 -5.74
C ALA A 57 -22.90 -16.05 -5.46
N ALA A 58 -23.03 -15.67 -4.18
CA ALA A 58 -23.73 -14.45 -3.78
C ALA A 58 -23.07 -13.17 -4.34
N THR A 59 -21.74 -13.17 -4.42
CA THR A 59 -20.92 -12.15 -5.08
C THR A 59 -20.19 -12.81 -6.24
N PRO A 60 -20.81 -12.86 -7.43
CA PRO A 60 -20.35 -13.73 -8.51
C PRO A 60 -19.12 -13.20 -9.25
N TRP A 61 -18.67 -11.98 -8.98
CA TRP A 61 -17.48 -11.39 -9.58
C TRP A 61 -16.41 -11.17 -8.51
N THR A 62 -15.22 -11.71 -8.74
CA THR A 62 -14.04 -11.49 -7.87
C THR A 62 -12.99 -10.73 -8.67
N LEU A 63 -12.50 -9.62 -8.12
CA LEU A 63 -11.39 -8.88 -8.73
C LEU A 63 -10.10 -9.70 -8.62
N VAL A 64 -9.48 -10.01 -9.75
CA VAL A 64 -8.24 -10.80 -9.83
C VAL A 64 -7.03 -9.89 -9.87
N THR A 65 -7.00 -8.91 -10.78
CA THR A 65 -5.94 -7.91 -10.88
C THR A 65 -6.42 -6.72 -11.72
N PRO A 66 -5.93 -5.50 -11.46
CA PRO A 66 -5.91 -4.48 -12.50
C PRO A 66 -4.82 -4.79 -13.53
N LYS A 67 -4.98 -4.26 -14.73
CA LYS A 67 -3.93 -4.12 -15.73
C LYS A 67 -3.96 -2.69 -16.22
N ALA A 68 -3.14 -1.82 -15.65
CA ALA A 68 -3.14 -0.40 -16.03
C ALA A 68 -1.74 0.13 -16.33
N THR A 69 -1.69 1.01 -17.32
CA THR A 69 -0.51 1.80 -17.69
C THR A 69 -0.65 3.19 -17.10
N LEU A 70 0.43 3.70 -16.52
CA LEU A 70 0.51 5.00 -15.87
C LEU A 70 1.37 5.96 -16.70
N TYR A 71 0.91 7.21 -16.78
CA TYR A 71 1.46 8.26 -17.61
C TYR A 71 1.74 9.52 -16.79
N LYS A 72 2.76 10.29 -17.17
CA LYS A 72 3.08 11.58 -16.52
C LYS A 72 2.03 12.65 -16.78
N GLU A 73 1.48 12.67 -17.98
CA GLU A 73 0.51 13.67 -18.41
C GLU A 73 -0.87 13.04 -18.64
N GLU A 74 -1.92 13.83 -18.44
CA GLU A 74 -3.32 13.43 -18.67
C GLU A 74 -3.59 13.06 -20.13
N ALA A 75 -2.80 13.59 -21.07
CA ALA A 75 -2.86 13.23 -22.48
C ALA A 75 -2.34 11.80 -22.76
N HIS A 76 -1.83 11.10 -21.75
CA HIS A 76 -1.32 9.72 -21.83
C HIS A 76 -0.20 9.55 -22.86
N THR A 77 0.73 10.50 -22.91
CA THR A 77 1.82 10.53 -23.91
C THR A 77 3.10 9.85 -23.44
N THR A 78 3.43 9.97 -22.15
CA THR A 78 4.67 9.43 -21.58
C THR A 78 4.35 8.32 -20.59
N GLU A 79 4.40 7.06 -21.03
CA GLU A 79 4.28 5.88 -20.15
C GLU A 79 5.48 5.80 -19.20
N VAL A 80 5.22 5.55 -17.91
CA VAL A 80 6.27 5.49 -16.88
C VAL A 80 6.15 4.34 -15.91
N ALA A 81 4.95 3.78 -15.73
CA ALA A 81 4.74 2.70 -14.78
C ALA A 81 3.57 1.80 -15.19
N LYS A 82 3.54 0.60 -14.61
CA LYS A 82 2.42 -0.33 -14.71
C LYS A 82 1.86 -0.62 -13.34
N HIS A 83 0.57 -0.89 -13.27
CA HIS A 83 -0.15 -1.23 -12.05
C HIS A 83 -0.87 -2.56 -12.19
N PHE A 84 -0.61 -3.47 -11.24
CA PHE A 84 -1.15 -4.82 -11.19
C PHE A 84 -1.13 -5.37 -9.76
N PHE A 85 -1.63 -6.59 -9.56
CA PHE A 85 -1.48 -7.33 -8.31
C PHE A 85 -0.39 -8.39 -8.41
N THR A 86 0.31 -8.60 -7.30
CA THR A 86 1.27 -9.70 -7.13
C THR A 86 0.81 -10.59 -5.98
N THR A 87 1.55 -11.67 -5.72
CA THR A 87 1.36 -12.44 -4.49
C THR A 87 1.44 -11.49 -3.28
N PRO A 88 0.48 -11.55 -2.34
CA PRO A 88 0.53 -10.73 -1.13
C PRO A 88 1.84 -10.96 -0.35
N ASP A 89 2.42 -9.89 0.18
CA ASP A 89 3.53 -10.01 1.13
C ASP A 89 3.05 -10.47 2.52
N ALA A 90 3.96 -10.55 3.50
CA ALA A 90 3.64 -10.96 4.87
C ALA A 90 2.63 -10.02 5.58
N THR A 91 2.41 -8.82 5.05
CA THR A 91 1.43 -7.85 5.57
C THR A 91 0.09 -7.91 4.81
N GLY A 92 0.00 -8.74 3.76
CA GLY A 92 -1.16 -8.83 2.88
C GLY A 92 -1.16 -7.81 1.74
N ALA A 93 -0.09 -7.03 1.57
CA ALA A 93 0.00 -6.04 0.51
C ALA A 93 0.30 -6.72 -0.84
N LYS A 94 -0.64 -6.56 -1.78
CA LYS A 94 -0.58 -7.16 -3.12
C LYS A 94 -0.56 -6.15 -4.25
N VAL A 95 -0.92 -4.90 -3.99
CA VAL A 95 -1.07 -3.84 -4.99
C VAL A 95 0.31 -3.29 -5.31
N ILE A 96 0.74 -3.35 -6.58
CA ILE A 96 2.06 -2.85 -6.98
C ILE A 96 1.97 -1.83 -8.11
N TRP A 97 2.86 -0.84 -8.07
CA TRP A 97 3.21 0.02 -9.20
C TRP A 97 4.70 -0.14 -9.45
N GLU A 98 5.07 -0.42 -10.69
CA GLU A 98 6.44 -0.71 -11.11
C GLU A 98 6.81 0.14 -12.32
N ASP A 99 8.02 0.68 -12.33
CA ASP A 99 8.53 1.47 -13.44
C ASP A 99 8.71 0.63 -14.72
N VAL A 100 8.47 1.26 -15.87
CA VAL A 100 8.62 0.59 -17.18
C VAL A 100 10.03 0.66 -17.73
N ASN A 101 10.91 1.46 -17.12
CA ASN A 101 12.28 1.67 -17.58
C ASN A 101 13.24 0.58 -17.09
N GLY A 102 12.77 -0.37 -16.28
CA GLY A 102 13.59 -1.46 -15.75
C GLY A 102 14.61 -1.02 -14.71
N SER A 103 14.40 0.13 -14.05
CA SER A 103 15.26 0.57 -12.94
C SER A 103 15.01 -0.23 -11.66
N GLY A 104 13.92 -1.00 -11.61
CA GLY A 104 13.47 -1.72 -10.42
C GLY A 104 12.74 -0.81 -9.44
N SER A 105 12.40 0.42 -9.84
CA SER A 105 11.65 1.34 -9.00
C SER A 105 10.20 0.88 -8.90
N HIS A 106 9.74 0.62 -7.68
CA HIS A 106 8.38 0.17 -7.44
C HIS A 106 7.89 0.55 -6.06
N VAL A 107 6.58 0.47 -5.87
CA VAL A 107 5.92 0.58 -4.56
C VAL A 107 4.87 -0.51 -4.44
N ARG A 108 4.88 -1.22 -3.31
CA ARG A 108 3.86 -2.20 -2.91
C ARG A 108 3.01 -1.59 -1.80
N ALA A 109 1.70 -1.78 -1.86
CA ALA A 109 0.78 -1.21 -0.88
C ALA A 109 -0.43 -2.12 -0.58
N ALA A 110 -1.07 -1.83 0.55
CA ALA A 110 -2.35 -2.40 0.95
C ALA A 110 -3.41 -1.29 1.09
N PRO A 111 -4.70 -1.54 0.77
CA PRO A 111 -5.76 -0.58 1.04
C PRO A 111 -5.78 -0.18 2.52
N ASN A 112 -5.82 1.12 2.79
CA ASN A 112 -5.89 1.66 4.15
C ASN A 112 -7.30 2.21 4.45
N ALA A 113 -7.91 2.92 3.49
CA ALA A 113 -9.30 3.36 3.57
C ALA A 113 -9.88 3.62 2.18
N THR A 114 -11.20 3.56 2.06
CA THR A 114 -11.93 3.79 0.80
C THR A 114 -13.03 4.84 0.97
N SER A 115 -13.45 5.42 -0.14
CA SER A 115 -14.62 6.29 -0.23
C SER A 115 -15.35 6.01 -1.54
N PRO A 116 -16.69 5.99 -1.57
CA PRO A 116 -17.44 5.94 -2.83
C PRO A 116 -16.96 7.02 -3.80
N SER A 117 -16.92 6.70 -5.10
CA SER A 117 -16.57 7.70 -6.11
C SER A 117 -17.63 8.82 -6.11
N PRO A 118 -17.25 10.11 -6.01
CA PRO A 118 -18.19 11.22 -6.08
C PRO A 118 -18.93 11.31 -7.42
N ASP A 119 -18.32 10.79 -8.49
CA ASP A 119 -18.86 10.82 -9.85
C ASP A 119 -19.87 9.70 -10.14
N GLY A 120 -20.17 8.87 -9.14
CA GLY A 120 -21.26 7.89 -9.17
C GLY A 120 -20.83 6.44 -8.94
N PRO A 121 -21.81 5.55 -8.70
CA PRO A 121 -21.58 4.15 -8.32
C PRO A 121 -21.06 3.26 -9.44
N GLN A 122 -21.07 3.73 -10.69
CA GLN A 122 -20.51 3.04 -11.86
C GLN A 122 -18.96 3.08 -11.90
N ASN A 123 -18.34 3.78 -10.96
CA ASN A 123 -16.90 3.96 -10.86
C ASN A 123 -16.35 3.23 -9.62
N VAL A 124 -15.19 2.59 -9.75
CA VAL A 124 -14.55 1.96 -8.59
C VAL A 124 -14.30 2.99 -7.49
N PRO A 125 -14.42 2.61 -6.20
CA PRO A 125 -14.19 3.52 -5.09
C PRO A 125 -12.81 4.18 -5.15
N TRP A 126 -12.77 5.43 -4.69
CA TRP A 126 -11.51 6.09 -4.36
C TRP A 126 -10.88 5.41 -3.16
N VAL A 127 -9.56 5.36 -3.12
CA VAL A 127 -8.83 4.58 -2.11
C VAL A 127 -7.52 5.27 -1.76
N ILE A 128 -7.22 5.33 -0.46
CA ILE A 128 -5.86 5.58 0.03
C ILE A 128 -5.25 4.24 0.42
N LEU A 129 -4.07 3.96 -0.09
CA LEU A 129 -3.30 2.75 0.20
C LEU A 129 -2.06 3.13 1.00
N LYS A 130 -1.65 2.25 1.91
CA LYS A 130 -0.42 2.39 2.69
C LYS A 130 0.67 1.52 2.09
N ALA A 131 1.82 2.13 1.80
CA ALA A 131 2.97 1.41 1.26
C ALA A 131 3.62 0.53 2.32
N THR A 132 4.05 -0.66 1.90
CA THR A 132 4.79 -1.64 2.70
C THR A 132 6.20 -1.85 2.18
N GLU A 133 6.42 -1.49 0.91
CA GLU A 133 7.70 -1.49 0.22
C GLU A 133 7.71 -0.32 -0.77
N SER A 134 8.85 0.35 -0.90
CA SER A 134 9.01 1.52 -1.77
C SER A 134 10.48 1.71 -2.10
N THR A 135 10.83 1.74 -3.38
CA THR A 135 12.22 1.83 -3.83
C THR A 135 12.39 2.53 -5.19
N GLY A 136 13.63 2.91 -5.49
CA GLY A 136 14.04 3.55 -6.73
C GLY A 136 13.67 5.03 -6.84
N GLU A 137 13.97 5.63 -7.99
CA GLU A 137 13.84 7.08 -8.17
C GLU A 137 12.38 7.53 -8.19
N LEU A 138 11.56 6.88 -9.03
CA LEU A 138 10.14 7.23 -9.23
C LEU A 138 9.35 6.95 -7.96
N PHE A 139 9.43 5.73 -7.45
CA PHE A 139 8.60 5.23 -6.36
C PHE A 139 9.31 5.12 -5.00
N GLY A 140 10.52 5.66 -4.84
CA GLY A 140 11.21 5.66 -3.55
C GLY A 140 10.57 6.58 -2.51
N ASN A 141 10.68 6.19 -1.23
CA ASN A 141 10.16 6.92 -0.07
C ASN A 141 8.64 7.18 -0.07
N ILE A 142 7.87 6.45 -0.87
CA ILE A 142 6.42 6.52 -0.86
C ILE A 142 5.88 5.81 0.38
N GLY A 143 5.05 6.50 1.14
CA GLY A 143 4.34 5.93 2.29
C GLY A 143 2.85 5.72 2.04
N TYR A 144 2.25 6.49 1.13
CA TYR A 144 0.85 6.34 0.77
C TYR A 144 0.63 6.57 -0.73
N VAL A 145 -0.36 5.88 -1.29
CA VAL A 145 -0.81 6.07 -2.68
C VAL A 145 -2.31 6.36 -2.65
N LEU A 146 -2.71 7.49 -3.21
CA LEU A 146 -4.11 7.87 -3.34
C LEU A 146 -4.56 7.61 -4.77
N ARG A 147 -5.66 6.86 -4.95
CA ARG A 147 -6.35 6.68 -6.23
C ARG A 147 -7.68 7.41 -6.20
N ILE A 148 -7.85 8.38 -7.09
CA ILE A 148 -9.03 9.25 -7.21
C ILE A 148 -9.38 9.47 -8.69
N HIS A 149 -10.43 10.24 -8.96
CA HIS A 149 -10.93 10.51 -10.31
C HIS A 149 -11.11 9.24 -11.14
N THR A 150 -11.64 8.20 -10.49
CA THR A 150 -11.88 6.91 -11.12
C THR A 150 -13.09 6.98 -12.04
N LEU A 151 -12.95 6.47 -13.27
CA LEU A 151 -14.06 6.25 -14.19
C LEU A 151 -14.11 4.77 -14.56
N GLY A 152 -15.26 4.13 -14.43
CA GLY A 152 -15.45 2.70 -14.76
C GLY A 152 -14.80 1.73 -13.77
N GLY A 153 -14.47 0.54 -14.28
CA GLY A 153 -13.80 -0.54 -13.55
C GLY A 153 -14.65 -1.32 -12.56
N VAL A 154 -15.94 -1.02 -12.39
CA VAL A 154 -16.84 -1.76 -11.50
C VAL A 154 -17.16 -3.12 -12.11
N ALA A 155 -17.31 -4.15 -11.28
CA ALA A 155 -17.70 -5.48 -11.72
C ALA A 155 -18.97 -5.43 -12.59
N PRO A 156 -19.09 -6.29 -13.62
CA PRO A 156 -20.31 -6.38 -14.44
C PRO A 156 -21.54 -6.72 -13.60
N ASN A 157 -22.72 -6.64 -14.22
CA ASN A 157 -23.94 -7.03 -13.51
C ASN A 157 -23.84 -8.51 -13.06
N ALA A 158 -24.32 -8.80 -11.85
CA ALA A 158 -24.33 -10.16 -11.31
C ALA A 158 -25.03 -11.17 -12.24
N THR A 159 -26.07 -10.75 -12.97
CA THR A 159 -26.79 -11.62 -13.93
C THR A 159 -25.96 -12.00 -15.15
N GLU A 160 -24.87 -11.29 -15.44
CA GLU A 160 -23.98 -11.61 -16.55
C GLU A 160 -23.03 -12.76 -16.24
N CYS A 161 -22.78 -13.05 -14.95
CA CYS A 161 -22.02 -14.22 -14.52
C CYS A 161 -22.91 -15.47 -14.55
N THR A 162 -23.14 -15.96 -15.76
CA THR A 162 -23.92 -17.17 -16.02
C THR A 162 -23.07 -18.43 -15.86
N ALA A 163 -23.72 -19.60 -15.76
CA ALA A 163 -23.02 -20.89 -15.73
C ALA A 163 -22.06 -21.09 -16.93
N ALA A 164 -22.39 -20.53 -18.09
CA ALA A 164 -21.54 -20.58 -19.28
C ALA A 164 -20.28 -19.71 -19.19
N LYS A 165 -20.30 -18.67 -18.34
CA LYS A 165 -19.15 -17.79 -18.07
C LYS A 165 -18.38 -18.19 -16.80
N ASN A 166 -18.74 -19.30 -16.14
CA ASN A 166 -18.08 -19.68 -14.91
C ASN A 166 -16.57 -19.92 -15.13
N GLY A 167 -15.74 -19.26 -14.32
CA GLY A 167 -14.27 -19.29 -14.43
C GLY A 167 -13.68 -18.40 -15.52
N THR A 168 -14.49 -17.68 -16.32
CA THR A 168 -13.96 -16.76 -17.33
C THR A 168 -13.61 -15.40 -16.71
N GLU A 169 -12.50 -14.82 -17.17
CA GLU A 169 -12.10 -13.45 -16.86
C GLU A 169 -12.84 -12.46 -17.78
N VAL A 170 -13.24 -11.32 -17.21
CA VAL A 170 -13.81 -10.18 -17.92
C VAL A 170 -13.02 -8.94 -17.54
N ASP A 171 -12.59 -8.21 -18.56
CA ASP A 171 -11.81 -6.99 -18.43
C ASP A 171 -12.78 -5.81 -18.51
N VAL A 172 -12.81 -4.98 -17.45
CA VAL A 172 -13.65 -3.79 -17.39
C VAL A 172 -12.76 -2.55 -17.44
N ASP A 173 -12.92 -1.74 -18.47
CA ASP A 173 -12.14 -0.52 -18.66
C ASP A 173 -12.27 0.43 -17.45
N TYR A 174 -11.14 1.01 -17.06
CA TYR A 174 -11.11 2.07 -16.07
C TYR A 174 -10.00 3.08 -16.32
N THR A 175 -10.22 4.30 -15.84
CA THR A 175 -9.18 5.32 -15.68
C THR A 175 -9.09 5.77 -14.23
N ALA A 176 -7.94 6.33 -13.84
CA ALA A 176 -7.77 6.93 -12.52
C ALA A 176 -6.62 7.94 -12.49
N LEU A 177 -6.63 8.80 -11.48
CA LEU A 177 -5.47 9.58 -11.06
C LEU A 177 -4.83 8.93 -9.83
N TYR A 178 -3.53 8.66 -9.90
CA TYR A 178 -2.72 8.21 -8.77
C TYR A 178 -1.85 9.35 -8.26
N VAL A 179 -1.90 9.62 -6.96
CA VAL A 179 -1.01 10.56 -6.28
C VAL A 179 -0.18 9.79 -5.26
N PHE A 180 1.13 9.82 -5.43
CA PHE A 180 2.08 9.13 -4.58
C PHE A 180 2.61 10.11 -3.55
N TYR A 181 2.51 9.75 -2.27
CA TYR A 181 2.86 10.62 -1.14
C TYR A 181 4.12 10.14 -0.43
N THR A 182 5.04 11.07 -0.18
CA THR A 182 6.23 10.85 0.63
C THR A 182 6.17 11.64 1.92
N ASN A 183 6.90 11.21 2.94
CA ASN A 183 7.05 12.02 4.16
C ASN A 183 7.87 13.26 3.83
N LYS A 184 7.45 14.44 4.30
CA LYS A 184 8.12 15.73 4.04
C LYS A 184 9.62 15.74 4.39
N GLY A 185 10.07 14.85 5.27
CA GLY A 185 11.48 14.70 5.65
C GLY A 185 12.26 13.64 4.86
N ALA A 186 11.67 12.94 3.90
CA ALA A 186 12.35 11.89 3.17
C ALA A 186 13.23 12.47 2.04
N THR A 187 14.54 12.19 2.10
CA THR A 187 15.47 12.44 1.01
C THR A 187 15.76 11.13 0.28
N ASN A 188 15.69 11.13 -1.06
CA ASN A 188 16.20 10.04 -1.88
C ASN A 188 17.73 10.01 -1.75
N THR A 189 18.27 9.40 -0.72
CA THR A 189 19.70 9.06 -0.71
C THR A 189 19.86 7.90 -1.68
N PRO A 190 20.62 8.03 -2.78
CA PRO A 190 20.93 6.90 -3.64
C PRO A 190 21.59 5.84 -2.76
N GLU A 191 20.96 4.68 -2.66
CA GLU A 191 21.54 3.55 -1.97
C GLU A 191 22.88 3.25 -2.64
N THR A 192 23.97 3.61 -1.96
CA THR A 192 25.32 3.26 -2.41
C THR A 192 25.35 1.74 -2.45
N PRO A 193 25.76 1.09 -3.56
CA PRO A 193 25.83 -0.36 -3.62
C PRO A 193 26.58 -0.87 -2.39
N ALA A 194 25.91 -1.69 -1.59
CA ALA A 194 26.49 -2.32 -0.42
C ALA A 194 27.83 -2.92 -0.84
N THR A 195 28.92 -2.32 -0.36
CA THR A 195 30.24 -2.91 -0.53
C THR A 195 30.18 -4.24 0.19
N THR A 196 30.25 -5.32 -0.58
CA THR A 196 30.38 -6.70 -0.12
C THR A 196 31.49 -6.76 0.94
N SER A 197 31.12 -6.70 2.22
CA SER A 197 32.02 -7.07 3.30
C SER A 197 32.18 -8.58 3.21
N GLN A 198 33.34 -9.00 2.70
CA GLN A 198 33.81 -10.37 2.75
C GLN A 198 33.66 -10.96 4.17
N PRO A 199 33.40 -12.27 4.32
CA PRO A 199 33.36 -12.90 5.63
C PRO A 199 34.73 -12.81 6.28
N VAL A 200 34.78 -12.23 7.48
CA VAL A 200 35.99 -12.25 8.31
C VAL A 200 36.19 -13.70 8.77
N GLU A 201 37.31 -14.28 8.37
CA GLU A 201 37.75 -15.63 8.71
C GLU A 201 37.76 -15.82 10.24
N ALA A 202 36.97 -16.80 10.71
CA ALA A 202 36.89 -17.13 12.12
C ALA A 202 38.25 -17.66 12.60
N THR A 203 38.94 -16.86 13.42
CA THR A 203 40.17 -17.26 14.09
C THR A 203 39.86 -18.39 15.07
N LYS A 204 40.37 -19.59 14.76
CA LYS A 204 40.28 -20.80 15.57
C LYS A 204 40.97 -20.58 16.93
N THR A 205 40.18 -20.52 18.01
CA THR A 205 40.72 -20.56 19.38
C THR A 205 41.14 -21.99 19.73
N PRO A 206 42.30 -22.23 20.39
CA PRO A 206 42.75 -23.58 20.71
C PRO A 206 41.91 -24.20 21.82
N VAL A 207 41.51 -25.46 21.63
CA VAL A 207 40.86 -26.31 22.64
C VAL A 207 41.92 -26.77 23.65
N PRO A 208 41.81 -26.48 24.96
CA PRO A 208 42.66 -27.10 25.96
C PRO A 208 42.16 -28.52 26.28
N THR A 209 43.04 -29.50 26.06
CA THR A 209 42.87 -30.90 26.48
C THR A 209 43.23 -31.04 27.95
N GLY A 210 42.24 -31.29 28.80
CA GLY A 210 42.40 -31.68 30.21
C GLY A 210 41.22 -32.55 30.67
N PRO A 211 41.42 -33.53 31.57
CA PRO A 211 40.46 -34.60 31.82
C PRO A 211 39.23 -34.12 32.61
N LEU A 212 38.06 -34.64 32.22
CA LEU A 212 36.77 -34.43 32.87
C LEU A 212 36.70 -35.22 34.18
N SER A 213 36.47 -34.53 35.30
CA SER A 213 36.04 -35.15 36.56
C SER A 213 34.52 -35.14 36.65
N ASP A 214 33.95 -36.30 36.96
CA ASP A 214 32.55 -36.56 37.27
C ASP A 214 31.97 -35.57 38.29
N ALA A 215 30.81 -34.97 37.97
CA ALA A 215 29.73 -34.75 38.93
C ALA A 215 28.44 -34.23 38.27
N THR A 216 27.35 -34.91 38.61
CA THR A 216 25.96 -34.40 38.66
C THR A 216 25.13 -34.51 37.37
N ARG A 217 24.60 -35.71 37.18
CA ARG A 217 23.34 -36.01 36.50
C ARG A 217 22.19 -35.30 37.22
N SER A 218 21.53 -34.34 36.57
CA SER A 218 20.21 -33.86 36.98
C SER A 218 19.26 -33.94 35.79
N THR A 219 18.31 -34.86 35.91
CA THR A 219 17.19 -35.05 34.98
C THR A 219 16.18 -33.93 35.16
N VAL A 220 15.92 -33.16 34.10
CA VAL A 220 14.73 -32.31 34.02
C VAL A 220 13.86 -32.80 32.87
N THR A 221 12.82 -33.52 33.25
CA THR A 221 11.63 -33.84 32.46
C THR A 221 10.57 -32.77 32.74
N MET A 222 9.69 -32.51 31.77
CA MET A 222 8.47 -31.66 31.76
C MET A 222 8.63 -30.34 31.00
N ALA A 223 7.65 -29.85 30.25
CA ALA A 223 6.42 -30.43 29.71
C ALA A 223 5.98 -29.51 28.57
N MET A 224 5.49 -30.12 27.49
CA MET A 224 4.95 -29.46 26.31
C MET A 224 3.56 -28.92 26.66
N SER A 225 3.38 -27.60 26.67
CA SER A 225 2.06 -26.97 26.79
C SER A 225 1.77 -26.17 25.52
N VAL A 226 0.90 -26.75 24.69
CA VAL A 226 0.25 -26.10 23.57
C VAL A 226 -0.84 -25.19 24.14
N VAL A 227 -0.69 -23.88 23.98
CA VAL A 227 -1.78 -22.92 24.22
C VAL A 227 -2.28 -22.46 22.85
N LEU A 228 -3.38 -23.07 22.44
CA LEU A 228 -4.20 -22.66 21.31
C LEU A 228 -5.00 -21.43 21.77
N SER A 229 -4.61 -20.23 21.32
CA SER A 229 -5.47 -19.04 21.45
C SER A 229 -6.02 -18.69 20.08
N ALA A 230 -7.30 -18.99 19.91
CA ALA A 230 -8.10 -18.54 18.79
C ALA A 230 -8.48 -17.07 19.01
N VAL A 231 -7.95 -16.19 18.18
CA VAL A 231 -8.48 -14.83 17.99
C VAL A 231 -9.01 -14.77 16.57
N GLY A 232 -10.35 -14.75 16.47
CA GLY A 232 -11.06 -14.56 15.22
C GLY A 232 -10.84 -13.14 14.71
N SER A 233 -10.06 -13.01 13.63
CA SER A 233 -10.02 -11.78 12.84
C SER A 233 -11.14 -11.82 11.82
N ALA A 234 -12.07 -10.88 11.96
CA ALA A 234 -13.10 -10.58 10.98
C ALA A 234 -12.43 -10.17 9.66
N ILE A 235 -12.75 -10.92 8.60
CA ILE A 235 -12.24 -10.69 7.26
C ILE A 235 -13.08 -9.59 6.60
N PHE A 236 -12.49 -8.41 6.43
CA PHE A 236 -12.99 -7.40 5.49
C PHE A 236 -12.37 -7.69 4.13
N TRP A 237 -13.21 -8.10 3.17
CA TRP A 237 -12.82 -8.33 1.79
C TRP A 237 -12.97 -7.04 0.96
N LEU A 238 -11.91 -6.70 0.23
CA LEU A 238 -11.87 -5.82 -0.94
C LEU A 238 -11.28 -6.61 -2.11
#